data_AF-A0A229XSK8-F1
#
_entry.id   AF-A0A229XSK8-F1
#
_cell.length_a   1.000
_cell.length_b   1.000
_cell.length_c   1.000
_cell.angle_alpha   90.00
_cell.angle_beta   90.00
_cell.angle_gamma   90.00
#
_symmetry.space_group_name_H-M   'P 1'
#
loop_
_entity.id
_entity.type
_entity.pdbx_description
1 polymer ?
#
loop_
_entity_poly.entity_id
_entity_poly.type
_entity_poly.pdbx_seq_one_letter_code
_entity_poly.pdbx_strand_id
1 'polypeptide(L)'
;MLYKKIIAVAALLVAPVLAAPTEFDTRACDYTCGSNCYSASAVRAAQEAGYELYSSDETVGSNNYPHKYNNYEGFDFPVSSPYYEWPILSSGKIYSGGSPGADRVVFNSKDELAGLITHTGASGNNFVACT
;
A
#
# COMPACT_ATOMS: atom_id res chain seq x y z
N MET A 1 61.46 56.15 2.59
CA MET A 1 61.10 55.06 3.53
C MET A 1 59.63 54.73 3.26
N LEU A 2 59.34 53.77 2.37
CA LEU A 2 58.97 52.38 2.70
C LEU A 2 57.56 52.35 3.36
N TYR A 3 56.50 51.85 2.73
CA TYR A 3 56.26 50.42 2.52
C TYR A 3 55.09 50.20 1.53
N LYS A 4 55.32 49.40 0.49
CA LYS A 4 54.31 48.94 -0.46
C LYS A 4 53.61 47.73 0.16
N LYS A 5 52.35 47.85 0.59
CA LYS A 5 51.57 46.72 1.11
C LYS A 5 51.03 45.89 -0.07
N ILE A 6 51.63 44.73 -0.27
CA ILE A 6 51.16 43.71 -1.20
C ILE A 6 50.00 42.98 -0.52
N ILE A 7 48.79 43.15 -1.05
CA ILE A 7 47.63 42.34 -0.63
C ILE A 7 47.70 41.03 -1.42
N ALA A 8 48.06 39.94 -0.75
CA ALA A 8 47.99 38.60 -1.31
C ALA A 8 46.52 38.15 -1.32
N VAL A 9 45.94 37.98 -2.51
CA VAL A 9 44.62 37.37 -2.69
C VAL A 9 44.80 35.85 -2.65
N ALA A 10 44.45 35.23 -1.53
CA ALA A 10 44.36 33.78 -1.42
C ALA A 10 43.09 33.31 -2.14
N ALA A 11 43.24 32.66 -3.29
CA ALA A 11 42.13 32.03 -3.99
C ALA A 11 41.69 30.77 -3.22
N LEU A 12 40.53 30.81 -2.57
CA LEU A 12 39.88 29.61 -2.03
C LEU A 12 39.40 28.74 -3.20
N LEU A 13 40.02 27.59 -3.38
CA LEU A 13 39.54 26.54 -4.26
C LEU A 13 38.33 25.87 -3.60
N VAL A 14 37.12 26.22 -4.05
CA VAL A 14 35.90 25.51 -3.68
C VAL A 14 35.85 24.22 -4.50
N ALA A 15 36.05 23.08 -3.85
CA ALA A 15 35.89 21.78 -4.49
C ALA A 15 34.38 21.52 -4.76
N PRO A 16 33.99 21.09 -5.97
CA PRO A 16 32.63 20.65 -6.22
C PRO A 16 32.39 19.35 -5.46
N VAL A 17 31.48 19.38 -4.48
CA VAL A 17 30.95 18.17 -3.87
C VAL A 17 30.07 17.50 -4.93
N LEU A 18 30.55 16.43 -5.55
CA LEU A 18 29.67 15.53 -6.30
C LEU A 18 28.76 14.84 -5.27
N ALA A 19 27.51 15.28 -5.19
CA ALA A 19 26.46 14.50 -4.55
C ALA A 19 26.27 13.23 -5.39
N ALA A 20 26.72 12.09 -4.87
CA ALA A 20 26.38 10.80 -5.45
C ALA A 20 24.85 10.64 -5.43
N PRO A 21 24.24 10.02 -6.46
CA PRO A 21 22.85 9.63 -6.37
C PRO A 21 22.71 8.69 -5.17
N THR A 22 21.91 9.09 -4.19
CA THR A 22 21.40 8.14 -3.19
C THR A 22 20.67 7.08 -3.98
N GLU A 23 21.18 5.84 -3.94
CA GLU A 23 20.49 4.65 -4.42
C GLU A 23 19.01 4.80 -4.03
N PHE A 24 18.13 4.88 -5.02
CA PHE A 24 16.70 4.81 -4.76
C PHE A 24 16.50 3.45 -4.12
N ASP A 25 16.33 3.45 -2.80
CA ASP A 25 15.80 2.34 -2.06
C ASP A 25 14.59 1.86 -2.86
N THR A 26 14.72 0.66 -3.46
CA THR A 26 13.61 -0.04 -4.08
C THR A 26 12.59 -0.20 -2.97
N ARG A 27 11.68 0.77 -2.84
CA ARG A 27 10.84 0.89 -1.65
C ARG A 27 10.25 -0.47 -1.38
N ALA A 28 10.67 -1.07 -0.26
CA ALA A 28 10.14 -2.35 0.16
C ALA A 28 8.60 -2.25 0.14
N CYS A 29 7.94 -3.30 -0.34
CA CYS A 29 6.50 -3.35 -0.37
C CYS A 29 5.96 -3.12 1.04
N ASP A 30 4.96 -2.24 1.20
CA ASP A 30 4.28 -2.10 2.49
C ASP A 30 3.46 -3.35 2.80
N TYR A 31 2.94 -4.01 1.75
CA TYR A 31 2.28 -5.32 1.82
C TYR A 31 2.62 -6.17 0.60
N THR A 32 2.87 -7.46 0.84
CA THR A 32 3.20 -8.45 -0.18
C THR A 32 2.19 -9.59 -0.18
N CYS A 33 1.40 -9.68 -1.26
CA CYS A 33 0.42 -10.74 -1.46
C CYS A 33 0.92 -11.69 -2.56
N GLY A 34 1.56 -12.80 -2.17
CA GLY A 34 2.27 -13.66 -3.12
C GLY A 34 3.42 -12.90 -3.79
N SER A 35 3.31 -12.62 -5.09
CA SER A 35 4.28 -11.77 -5.83
C SER A 35 3.80 -10.33 -6.03
N ASN A 36 2.59 -9.99 -5.60
CA ASN A 36 2.05 -8.63 -5.75
C ASN A 36 2.55 -7.74 -4.61
N CYS A 37 2.99 -6.54 -4.99
CA CYS A 37 3.54 -5.54 -4.10
C CYS A 37 2.58 -4.35 -4.02
N TYR A 38 2.11 -4.02 -2.81
CA TYR A 38 1.20 -2.91 -2.59
C TYR A 38 1.83 -1.87 -1.68
N SER A 39 1.65 -0.60 -2.03
CA SER A 39 1.93 0.52 -1.15
C SER A 39 0.77 0.76 -0.19
N ALA A 40 1.02 1.38 0.95
CA ALA A 40 0.00 1.80 1.90
C ALA A 40 -1.04 2.73 1.25
N SER A 41 -0.63 3.55 0.27
CA SER A 41 -1.54 4.42 -0.48
C SER A 41 -2.49 3.64 -1.39
N ALA A 42 -2.04 2.55 -2.02
CA ALA A 42 -2.90 1.69 -2.83
C ALA A 42 -3.91 0.94 -1.97
N VAL A 43 -3.46 0.45 -0.80
CA VAL A 43 -4.33 -0.18 0.21
C VAL A 43 -5.40 0.79 0.68
N ARG A 44 -5.02 2.00 1.07
CA ARG A 44 -5.94 3.03 1.52
C ARG A 44 -6.97 3.38 0.45
N ALA A 45 -6.55 3.57 -0.80
CA ALA A 45 -7.47 3.90 -1.89
C ALA A 45 -8.46 2.75 -2.18
N ALA A 46 -8.01 1.50 -2.11
CA ALA A 46 -8.89 0.35 -2.24
C ALA A 46 -9.89 0.25 -1.08
N GLN A 47 -9.42 0.45 0.16
CA GLN A 47 -10.28 0.48 1.33
C GLN A 47 -11.33 1.59 1.23
N GLU A 48 -10.93 2.83 0.93
CA GLU A 48 -11.84 3.98 0.82
C GLU A 48 -12.95 3.70 -0.21
N ALA A 49 -12.61 3.14 -1.37
CA ALA A 49 -13.60 2.78 -2.40
C ALA A 49 -14.55 1.66 -1.95
N GLY A 50 -14.02 0.64 -1.28
CA GLY A 50 -14.85 -0.43 -0.71
C GLY A 50 -15.77 0.10 0.40
N TYR A 51 -15.26 0.95 1.28
CA TYR A 51 -16.04 1.53 2.38
C TYR A 51 -17.12 2.48 1.89
N GLU A 52 -16.87 3.26 0.83
CA GLU A 52 -17.87 4.14 0.21
C GLU A 52 -19.11 3.34 -0.25
N LEU A 53 -18.91 2.23 -0.98
CA LEU A 53 -19.98 1.35 -1.40
C LEU A 53 -20.68 0.67 -0.21
N TYR A 54 -19.91 0.18 0.77
CA TYR A 54 -20.47 -0.39 2.00
C TYR A 54 -21.38 0.61 2.74
N SER A 55 -20.91 1.85 2.90
CA SER A 55 -21.64 2.91 3.61
C SER A 55 -22.90 3.37 2.87
N SER A 56 -22.97 3.11 1.56
CA SER A 56 -24.10 3.43 0.69
C SER A 56 -25.03 2.24 0.43
N ASP A 57 -24.75 1.07 1.04
CA ASP A 57 -25.46 -0.20 0.78
C ASP A 57 -25.46 -0.60 -0.71
N GLU A 58 -24.36 -0.29 -1.41
CA GLU A 58 -24.15 -0.59 -2.82
C GLU A 58 -23.09 -1.69 -3.00
N THR A 59 -23.17 -2.41 -4.13
CA THR A 59 -22.19 -3.43 -4.50
C THR A 59 -21.91 -3.43 -5.99
N VAL A 60 -20.76 -3.98 -6.39
CA VAL A 60 -20.35 -4.14 -7.78
C VAL A 60 -19.78 -5.54 -8.07
N GLY A 61 -19.84 -5.91 -9.35
CA GLY A 61 -19.35 -7.20 -9.84
C GLY A 61 -20.29 -8.36 -9.54
N SER A 62 -20.04 -9.52 -10.17
CA SER A 62 -20.88 -10.71 -10.03
C SER A 62 -20.90 -11.30 -8.61
N ASN A 63 -19.89 -10.96 -7.81
CA ASN A 63 -19.73 -11.44 -6.44
C ASN A 63 -20.23 -10.43 -5.40
N ASN A 64 -20.79 -9.28 -5.83
CA ASN A 64 -21.35 -8.24 -4.97
C ASN A 64 -20.37 -7.72 -3.92
N TYR A 65 -19.20 -7.23 -4.35
CA TYR A 65 -18.26 -6.55 -3.44
C TYR A 65 -18.71 -5.10 -3.18
N PRO A 66 -18.42 -4.52 -2.00
CA PRO A 66 -17.88 -5.19 -0.83
C PRO A 66 -18.91 -6.14 -0.22
N HIS A 67 -18.46 -7.20 0.43
CA HIS A 67 -19.34 -8.07 1.20
C HIS A 67 -18.68 -8.51 2.49
N LYS A 68 -19.49 -9.06 3.40
CA LYS A 68 -19.03 -9.54 4.70
C LYS A 68 -17.92 -10.57 4.54
N TYR A 69 -16.86 -10.40 5.31
CA TYR A 69 -15.79 -11.37 5.50
C TYR A 69 -15.92 -11.99 6.90
N ASN A 70 -16.05 -13.31 6.97
CA ASN A 70 -16.36 -14.01 8.22
C ASN A 70 -15.12 -14.44 9.02
N ASN A 71 -13.92 -14.27 8.46
CA ASN A 71 -12.66 -14.69 9.08
C ASN A 71 -12.65 -16.17 9.52
N TYR A 72 -13.05 -17.08 8.62
CA TYR A 72 -13.05 -18.52 8.90
C TYR A 72 -11.62 -19.07 9.07
N GLU A 73 -10.63 -18.38 8.51
CA GLU A 73 -9.21 -18.63 8.66
C GLU A 73 -8.70 -18.36 10.10
N GLY A 74 -9.40 -17.52 10.87
CA GLY A 74 -9.02 -17.20 12.24
C GLY A 74 -7.83 -16.24 12.35
N PHE A 75 -7.71 -15.28 11.42
CA PHE A 75 -6.71 -14.21 11.52
C PHE A 75 -6.94 -13.35 12.76
N ASP A 76 -5.86 -12.95 13.42
CA ASP A 76 -5.89 -12.03 14.55
C ASP A 76 -5.84 -10.58 14.05
N PHE A 77 -7.00 -10.02 13.70
CA PHE A 77 -7.09 -8.64 13.21
C PHE A 77 -7.02 -7.63 14.38
N PRO A 78 -6.29 -6.52 14.22
CA PRO A 78 -6.11 -5.52 15.27
C PRO A 78 -7.34 -4.62 15.50
N VAL A 79 -8.46 -4.90 14.82
CA VAL A 79 -9.70 -4.10 14.86
C VAL A 79 -10.92 -5.00 15.06
N SER A 80 -11.99 -4.44 15.61
CA SER A 80 -13.21 -5.21 15.89
C SER A 80 -13.99 -5.55 14.63
N SER A 81 -14.62 -6.74 14.62
CA SER A 81 -15.63 -7.13 13.63
C SER A 81 -16.92 -6.28 13.74
N PRO A 82 -17.85 -6.31 12.76
CA PRO A 82 -17.88 -7.11 11.54
C PRO A 82 -16.83 -6.67 10.51
N TYR A 83 -16.33 -7.62 9.72
CA TYR A 83 -15.38 -7.36 8.63
C TYR A 83 -16.04 -7.45 7.27
N TYR A 84 -15.47 -6.73 6.30
CA TYR A 84 -15.85 -6.72 4.90
C TYR A 84 -14.59 -6.85 4.05
N GLU A 85 -14.68 -7.59 2.94
CA GLU A 85 -13.60 -7.71 1.97
C GLU A 85 -13.89 -6.92 0.70
N TRP A 86 -12.84 -6.34 0.13
CA TRP A 86 -12.89 -5.62 -1.14
C TRP A 86 -11.65 -5.93 -1.98
N PRO A 87 -11.78 -6.14 -3.31
CA PRO A 87 -10.63 -6.49 -4.14
C PRO A 87 -9.60 -5.37 -4.25
N ILE A 88 -8.32 -5.73 -4.10
CA ILE A 88 -7.19 -4.85 -4.42
C ILE A 88 -6.45 -5.41 -5.64
N LEU A 89 -6.33 -4.59 -6.69
CA LEU A 89 -5.83 -5.07 -7.99
C LEU A 89 -4.35 -4.77 -8.15
N SER A 90 -3.56 -5.77 -8.53
CA SER A 90 -2.13 -5.61 -8.83
C SER A 90 -1.85 -4.64 -9.97
N SER A 91 -2.86 -4.33 -10.78
CA SER A 91 -2.80 -3.28 -11.82
C SER A 91 -2.74 -1.84 -11.27
N GLY A 92 -3.00 -1.63 -9.98
CA GLY A 92 -3.09 -0.32 -9.35
C GLY A 92 -4.41 0.43 -9.59
N LYS A 93 -5.35 -0.16 -10.35
CA LYS A 93 -6.71 0.38 -10.53
C LYS A 93 -7.61 0.05 -9.34
N ILE A 94 -8.55 0.94 -9.05
CA ILE A 94 -9.67 0.64 -8.15
C ILE A 94 -10.60 -0.38 -8.81
N TYR A 95 -11.03 -1.38 -8.04
CA TYR A 95 -11.96 -2.40 -8.53
C TYR A 95 -13.31 -1.78 -8.92
N SER A 96 -13.84 -2.21 -10.06
CA SER A 96 -15.09 -1.66 -10.62
C SER A 96 -16.04 -2.73 -11.18
N GLY A 97 -15.94 -3.97 -10.68
CA GLY A 97 -16.87 -5.06 -11.02
C GLY A 97 -16.38 -6.09 -12.04
N GLY A 98 -15.12 -6.00 -12.48
CA GLY A 98 -14.48 -7.02 -13.32
C GLY A 98 -14.05 -8.28 -12.55
N SER A 99 -13.02 -8.98 -13.06
CA SER A 99 -12.37 -10.05 -12.28
C SER A 99 -11.70 -9.46 -11.03
N PRO A 100 -11.99 -9.97 -9.82
CA PRO A 100 -11.47 -9.41 -8.57
C PRO A 100 -10.00 -9.78 -8.31
N GLY A 101 -9.43 -10.74 -9.06
CA GLY A 101 -8.12 -11.29 -8.73
C GLY A 101 -8.12 -12.04 -7.37
N ALA A 102 -6.93 -12.29 -6.84
CA ALA A 102 -6.74 -13.12 -5.64
C ALA A 102 -6.72 -12.33 -4.32
N ASP A 103 -6.49 -11.02 -4.37
CA ASP A 103 -6.10 -10.23 -3.21
C ASP A 103 -7.26 -9.37 -2.71
N ARG A 104 -7.37 -9.20 -1.39
CA ARG A 104 -8.41 -8.42 -0.73
C ARG A 104 -7.80 -7.50 0.31
N VAL A 105 -8.33 -6.28 0.38
CA VAL A 105 -8.29 -5.49 1.62
C VAL A 105 -9.46 -5.92 2.49
N VAL A 106 -9.22 -6.03 3.80
CA VAL A 106 -10.24 -6.30 4.81
C VAL A 106 -10.37 -5.07 5.69
N PHE A 107 -11.58 -4.56 5.84
CA PHE A 107 -11.91 -3.42 6.70
C PHE A 107 -13.13 -3.72 7.55
N ASN A 108 -13.37 -2.93 8.59
CA ASN A 108 -14.54 -3.10 9.46
C ASN A 108 -15.62 -2.03 9.23
N SER A 109 -16.73 -2.13 9.97
CA SER A 109 -17.86 -1.19 9.88
C SER A 109 -17.55 0.26 10.30
N LYS A 110 -16.32 0.57 10.72
CA LYS A 110 -15.86 1.89 11.16
C LYS A 110 -14.78 2.47 10.25
N ASP A 111 -14.58 1.88 9.08
CA ASP A 111 -13.50 2.23 8.13
C ASP A 111 -12.09 2.04 8.73
N GLU A 112 -11.93 1.04 9.60
CA GLU A 112 -10.62 0.66 10.14
C GLU A 112 -10.06 -0.51 9.33
N LEU A 113 -8.81 -0.39 8.87
CA LEU A 113 -8.09 -1.45 8.16
C LEU A 113 -7.85 -2.62 9.11
N ALA A 114 -8.34 -3.81 8.75
CA ALA A 114 -8.05 -5.04 9.45
C ALA A 114 -6.76 -5.69 8.93
N GLY A 115 -6.59 -5.74 7.61
CA GLY A 115 -5.38 -6.28 6.97
C GLY A 115 -5.57 -6.59 5.49
N LEU A 116 -4.55 -7.22 4.90
CA LEU A 116 -4.60 -7.74 3.54
C LEU A 116 -4.51 -9.26 3.54
N ILE A 117 -5.31 -9.88 2.68
CA ILE A 117 -5.36 -11.33 2.51
C ILE A 117 -5.31 -11.70 1.04
N THR A 118 -4.83 -12.91 0.73
CA THR A 118 -4.75 -13.41 -0.64
C THR A 118 -5.08 -14.90 -0.73
N HIS A 119 -5.72 -15.30 -1.83
CA HIS A 119 -5.84 -16.71 -2.19
C HIS A 119 -4.50 -17.31 -2.64
N THR A 120 -3.51 -16.47 -3.00
CA THR A 120 -2.22 -16.94 -3.49
C THR A 120 -1.45 -17.66 -2.39
N GLY A 121 -1.16 -18.95 -2.60
CA GLY A 121 -0.51 -19.81 -1.60
C GLY A 121 -1.46 -20.44 -0.60
N ALA A 122 -2.76 -20.14 -0.66
CA ALA A 122 -3.80 -20.83 0.09
C ALA A 122 -4.33 -22.06 -0.68
N SER A 123 -4.93 -23.01 0.04
CA SER A 123 -5.60 -24.15 -0.57
C SER A 123 -7.08 -23.86 -0.83
N GLY A 124 -7.61 -24.29 -1.98
CA GLY A 124 -9.01 -24.11 -2.33
C GLY A 124 -9.42 -22.64 -2.40
N ASN A 125 -10.47 -22.27 -1.67
CA ASN A 125 -10.97 -20.89 -1.59
C ASN A 125 -10.57 -20.19 -0.28
N ASN A 126 -9.62 -20.75 0.47
CA ASN A 126 -9.13 -20.12 1.70
C ASN A 126 -8.25 -18.92 1.37
N PHE A 127 -7.97 -18.12 2.39
CA PHE A 127 -6.99 -17.06 2.34
C PHE A 127 -5.76 -17.35 3.21
N VAL A 128 -4.66 -16.67 2.89
CA VAL A 128 -3.52 -16.44 3.78
C VAL A 128 -3.30 -14.94 3.94
N ALA A 129 -2.70 -14.52 5.05
CA ALA A 129 -2.33 -13.13 5.26
C ALA A 129 -1.20 -12.71 4.30
N CYS A 130 -1.28 -11.48 3.79
CA CYS A 130 -0.15 -10.84 3.10
C CYS A 130 0.91 -10.41 4.13
N THR A 131 2.18 -10.35 3.71
CA THR A 131 3.34 -10.04 4.58
C THR A 131 3.89 -8.64 4.37
#